data_AF-A0A9W8MAT4-F1
#
_entry.id   AF-A0A9W8MAT4-F1
#
_cell.length_a   1.000
_cell.length_b   1.000
_cell.length_c   1.000
_cell.angle_alpha   90.00
_cell.angle_beta   90.00
_cell.angle_gamma   90.00
#
_symmetry.space_group_name_H-M   'P 1'
#
loop_
_entity.id
_entity.type
_entity.pdbx_description
1 polymer ?
#
loop_
_entity_poly.entity_id
_entity_poly.type
_entity_poly.pdbx_seq_one_letter_code
_entity_poly.pdbx_strand_id
1 'polypeptide(L)' 'MDADRIMVLDTGNIVEFASPKELLAKENGFFKALVDESADKDHFYEVAERKGSSSTA' A
#
# COMPACT_ATOMS: atom_id res chain seq x y z
N MET A 1 -6.99 7.13 -1.17
CA MET A 1 -7.67 5.81 -1.20
C MET A 1 -7.92 5.41 0.24
N ASP A 2 -9.18 5.36 0.68
CA ASP A 2 -9.56 4.86 2.00
C ASP A 2 -9.61 3.32 1.99
N ALA A 3 -8.49 2.69 1.63
CA ALA A 3 -8.39 1.24 1.68
C ALA A 3 -7.96 0.85 3.10
N ASP A 4 -8.91 0.38 3.91
CA ASP A 4 -8.64 -0.14 5.25
C ASP A 4 -7.57 -1.24 5.21
N ARG A 5 -7.57 -2.04 4.13
CA ARG A 5 -6.60 -3.10 3.87
C ARG A 5 -6.33 -3.27 2.38
N ILE A 6 -5.09 -3.57 2.04
CA ILE A 6 -4.64 -3.89 0.69
C ILE A 6 -4.42 -5.39 0.60
N MET A 7 -4.89 -6.01 -0.50
CA MET A 7 -4.67 -7.41 -0.83
C MET A 7 -3.75 -7.53 -2.04
N VAL A 8 -2.60 -8.17 -1.86
CA VAL A 8 -1.64 -8.47 -2.92
C VAL A 8 -1.80 -9.93 -3.32
N LEU A 9 -2.03 -10.14 -4.61
CA LEU A 9 -2.19 -11.46 -5.22
C LEU A 9 -0.97 -11.74 -6.10
N ASP A 10 -0.37 -12.92 -5.92
CA ASP A 10 0.63 -13.47 -6.83
C ASP A 10 0.16 -14.84 -7.33
N THR A 11 0.09 -14.98 -8.66
CA THR A 11 -0.31 -16.24 -9.32
C THR A 11 -1.63 -16.84 -8.76
N GLY A 12 -2.58 -15.96 -8.39
CA GLY A 12 -3.88 -16.35 -7.84
C GLY A 12 -3.88 -16.67 -6.34
N ASN A 13 -2.75 -16.53 -5.64
CA ASN A 13 -2.64 -16.71 -4.20
C ASN A 13 -2.50 -15.35 -3.49
N ILE A 14 -3.11 -15.21 -2.33
CA ILE A 14 -2.95 -14.02 -1.48
C ILE A 14 -1.58 -14.09 -0.82
N VAL A 15 -0.64 -13.25 -1.25
CA VAL A 15 0.72 -13.19 -0.67
C VAL A 15 0.81 -12.17 0.45
N GLU A 16 0.03 -11.08 0.40
CA GLU A 16 -0.04 -10.09 1.47
C GLU A 16 -1.47 -9.54 1.64
N PHE A 17 -1.90 -9.36 2.89
CA PHE A 17 -3.18 -8.72 3.20
C PHE A 17 -3.08 -7.95 4.52
N ALA A 18 -2.84 -6.64 4.44
CA ALA A 18 -2.70 -5.77 5.61
C ALA A 18 -2.94 -4.30 5.25
N SER A 19 -2.87 -3.41 6.23
CA SER A 19 -3.02 -1.97 6.00
C SER A 19 -1.84 -1.44 5.16
N PRO A 20 -2.01 -0.39 4.34
CA PRO A 20 -0.94 0.17 3.50
C PRO A 20 0.34 0.47 4.29
N LYS A 21 0.20 1.02 5.51
CA LYS A 21 1.31 1.32 6.41
C LYS A 21 2.07 0.07 6.87
N GLU A 22 1.37 -1.02 7.15
CA GLU A 22 1.98 -2.29 7.57
C GLU A 22 2.73 -2.95 6.42
N LEU A 23 2.18 -2.86 5.21
CA LEU A 23 2.82 -3.38 4.00
C LEU A 23 4.07 -2.59 3.60
N LEU A 24 4.06 -1.25 3.74
CA LEU A 24 5.23 -0.42 3.47
C LEU A 24 6.30 -0.51 4.56
N ALA A 25 5.93 -0.74 5.82
CA ALA A 25 6.88 -0.95 6.91
C ALA A 25 7.68 -2.26 6.76
N LYS A 26 7.21 -3.17 5.89
CA LYS A 26 7.81 -4.47 5.64
C LYS A 26 8.95 -4.30 4.62
N GLU A 27 10.20 -4.45 5.08
CA GLU A 27 11.38 -4.21 4.23
C GLU A 27 11.41 -5.06 2.96
N ASN A 28 10.95 -6.31 3.02
CA ASN A 28 10.85 -7.24 1.89
C ASN A 28 9.37 -7.53 1.53
N GLY A 29 8.48 -6.54 1.67
CA GLY A 29 7.08 -6.69 1.28
C GLY A 29 6.90 -6.68 -0.24
N PHE A 30 6.00 -7.51 -0.76
CA PHE A 30 5.64 -7.49 -2.18
C PHE A 30 5.03 -6.16 -2.57
N PHE A 31 4.18 -5.60 -1.72
CA PHE A 31 3.60 -4.28 -1.94
C PHE A 31 4.68 -3.19 -2.04
N LYS A 32 5.67 -3.22 -1.13
CA LYS A 32 6.78 -2.28 -1.15
C LYS A 32 7.62 -2.44 -2.42
N ALA A 33 7.91 -3.67 -2.85
CA ALA A 33 8.64 -3.93 -4.10
C ALA A 33 7.89 -3.39 -5.33
N LEU A 34 6.56 -3.59 -5.40
CA LEU A 34 5.73 -3.05 -6.48
C LEU A 34 5.71 -1.52 -6.48
N VAL A 35 5.65 -0.90 -5.29
CA VAL A 35 5.77 0.55 -5.16
C VAL A 35 7.16 1.00 -5.58
N ASP A 36 8.21 0.30 -5.14
CA ASP A 36 9.60 0.60 -5.44
C ASP A 36 10.00 0.37 -6.91
N GLU A 37 9.25 -0.39 -7.68
CA GLU A 37 9.44 -0.50 -9.12
C GLU A 37 8.54 0.48 -9.90
N SER A 38 7.53 1.07 -9.27
CA SER A 38 6.65 2.07 -9.88
C SER A 38 7.31 3.45 -9.98
N ALA A 39 6.95 4.23 -11.00
CA ALA A 39 7.36 5.64 -11.10
C ALA A 39 6.60 6.55 -10.11
N ASP A 40 5.49 6.05 -9.54
CA ASP A 40 4.58 6.79 -8.67
C ASP A 40 4.84 6.54 -7.17
N LYS A 41 6.07 6.12 -6.81
CA LYS A 41 6.50 5.85 -5.43
C LYS A 41 5.98 6.87 -4.44
N ASP A 42 6.28 8.14 -4.70
CA ASP A 42 5.98 9.24 -3.80
C ASP A 42 4.48 9.33 -3.50
N HIS A 43 3.65 9.08 -4.51
CA HIS A 43 2.20 9.10 -4.37
C HIS A 43 1.69 7.90 -3.54
N PHE A 44 2.30 6.72 -3.67
CA PHE A 44 1.94 5.54 -2.87
C PHE A 44 2.42 5.66 -1.41
N TYR A 45 3.60 6.22 -1.17
CA TYR A 45 4.07 6.53 0.18
C TYR A 45 3.20 7.60 0.83
N GLU A 46 2.83 8.66 0.10
CA GLU A 46 1.89 9.69 0.59
C GLU A 46 0.53 9.10 0.95
N VAL A 47 -0.03 8.20 0.13
CA VAL A 47 -1.32 7.56 0.41
C VAL A 47 -1.27 6.67 1.65
N ALA A 48 -0.14 6.02 1.91
CA ALA A 48 0.03 5.18 3.09
C ALA A 48 0.37 5.96 4.37
N GLU A 49 1.03 7.11 4.25
CA GLU A 49 1.31 8.02 5.37
C GLU A 49 0.10 8.89 5.72
N ARG A 50 -0.74 9.23 4.75
CA ARG A 50 -1.93 10.05 4.94
C ARG A 50 -3.05 9.26 5.61
N LYS A 51 -2.94 9.15 6.94
CA LYS A 51 -4.05 8.84 7.84
C LYS A 51 -5.22 9.79 7.52
N GLY A 52 -6.33 9.23 7.03
CA GLY A 52 -7.64 9.85 6.76
C GLY A 52 -7.73 11.36 6.92
N SER A 53 -7.56 12.11 5.83
CA SER A 53 -7.90 13.54 5.81
C SER A 53 -8.44 13.95 4.45
N SER A 54 -9.75 14.20 4.47
CA SER A 54 -10.67 14.75 3.46
C SER A 54 -11.36 13.70 2.58
N SER A 55 -12.65 13.42 2.80
CA SER A 55 -13.68 14.39 2.41
C SER A 55 -14.65 14.74 3.54
N THR A 56 -14.44 15.92 4.11
CA THR A 56 -15.52 16.79 4.57
C THR A 56 -15.99 17.56 3.33
N ALA A 57 -17.20 17.29 2.87
CA ALA A 57 -18.04 18.20 2.09
C ALA A 57 -19.50 17.77 2.27
#